data_AF-A0A0C9TRM5-F1
#
_entry.id   AF-A0A0C9TRM5-F1
#
_cell.length_a   1.000
_cell.length_b   1.000
_cell.length_c   1.000
_cell.angle_alpha   90.00
_cell.angle_beta   90.00
_cell.angle_gamma   90.00
#
_symmetry.space_group_name_H-M   'P 1'
#
loop_
_entity.id
_entity.type
_entity.pdbx_description
1 polymer ?
#
loop_
_entity_poly.entity_id
_entity_poly.type
_entity_poly.pdbx_seq_one_letter_code
_entity_poly.pdbx_strand_id
1 'polypeptide(L)'
;MCHQGISEKSQWTTTSHSGSEDVDIELAEPKNQDKGKAREQGVSSVSPHEPEGSTPENAPVPEPTGPGVQGVSASVVGYIGHMFKVLSDSIYNLARTHSQNQSAVLDQLVDIRKLLESEHIDAADNTQSQEQPVSEEDGEGKADETDKPLRRSDPERATFLKYVRLHTKTLLNITDTAYLLNAQCTFSDEEAELWQVQSPDRPSITAENFQLDLTRDRNHIINEEAAHLFALDFVAKLFKEHLEVASTASAIKHHAPLLKKMGTKGISSNESNKSATRRNKSRTFDRVTPTWRSSQLTAFMWRLDEVVECMKGPEFGKRKKAGNQMRNRIPSDKTNPEAVAPKGLPKNCYDEDWLAGLYRSQREMLNIRDEDYEFGIEDERDGAYLAGDEEEGEHMED
;
A
#
# COMPACT_ATOMS: atom_id res chain seq x y z
N MET A 1 21.34 42.95 19.59
CA MET A 1 22.62 43.41 19.01
C MET A 1 23.64 42.30 19.17
N CYS A 2 24.42 42.08 18.12
CA CYS A 2 25.55 41.14 17.96
C CYS A 2 25.22 39.65 17.74
N HIS A 3 25.11 39.35 16.43
CA HIS A 3 25.40 38.08 15.77
C HIS A 3 26.82 37.59 16.05
N GLN A 4 27.00 36.26 16.10
CA GLN A 4 28.12 35.59 15.45
C GLN A 4 27.72 34.14 15.13
N GLY A 5 27.61 33.84 13.83
CA GLY A 5 27.47 32.49 13.30
C GLY A 5 28.82 32.04 12.75
N ILE A 6 29.20 30.79 13.05
CA ILE A 6 30.34 30.11 12.46
C ILE A 6 29.79 29.16 11.40
N SER A 7 30.20 29.38 10.16
CA SER A 7 29.85 28.59 8.97
C SER A 7 31.08 27.81 8.55
N GLU A 8 31.10 26.50 8.77
CA GLU A 8 32.07 25.59 8.17
C GLU A 8 31.47 24.99 6.89
N LYS A 9 32.09 25.31 5.74
CA LYS A 9 31.83 24.67 4.45
C LYS A 9 32.93 23.63 4.22
N SER A 10 32.60 22.35 4.27
CA SER A 10 33.45 21.28 3.76
C SER A 10 33.22 21.12 2.26
N GLN A 11 34.27 21.37 1.48
CA GLN A 11 34.33 21.10 0.04
C GLN A 11 34.65 19.62 -0.18
N TRP A 12 33.82 18.93 -0.96
CA TRP A 12 34.17 17.63 -1.56
C TRP A 12 34.42 17.87 -3.05
N THR A 13 35.64 17.61 -3.50
CA THR A 13 36.02 17.60 -4.91
C THR A 13 35.77 16.22 -5.49
N THR A 14 34.82 16.10 -6.42
CA THR A 14 34.61 14.92 -7.26
C THR A 14 35.43 15.06 -8.54
N THR A 15 36.42 14.18 -8.72
CA THR A 15 37.15 14.03 -9.99
C THR A 15 36.40 13.03 -10.85
N SER A 16 35.75 13.53 -11.91
CA SER A 16 35.10 12.71 -12.94
C SER A 16 36.07 12.54 -14.11
N HIS A 17 36.43 11.30 -14.45
CA HIS A 17 37.01 10.95 -15.75
C HIS A 17 35.89 10.36 -16.61
N SER A 18 35.44 11.12 -17.61
CA SER A 18 34.53 10.66 -18.66
C SER A 18 35.29 10.62 -19.99
N GLY A 19 35.55 9.41 -20.49
CA GLY A 19 35.84 9.19 -21.90
C GLY A 19 34.52 9.05 -22.65
N SER A 20 34.21 10.01 -23.51
CA SER A 20 33.09 9.94 -24.46
C SER A 20 33.62 9.47 -25.81
N GLU A 21 33.08 8.36 -26.31
CA GLU A 21 33.12 8.04 -27.73
C GLU A 21 31.87 8.65 -28.38
N ASP A 22 32.11 9.50 -29.37
CA ASP A 22 31.11 10.19 -30.17
C ASP A 22 30.37 9.21 -31.10
N VAL A 23 29.04 9.23 -31.06
CA VAL A 23 28.19 8.66 -32.11
C VAL A 23 27.22 9.75 -32.56
N ASP A 24 27.52 10.31 -33.73
CA ASP A 24 26.67 11.26 -34.44
C ASP A 24 25.35 10.61 -34.84
N ILE A 25 24.23 11.13 -34.32
CA ILE A 25 22.89 10.85 -34.84
C ILE A 25 22.28 12.18 -35.28
N GLU A 26 22.28 12.36 -36.59
CA GLU A 26 21.65 13.45 -37.33
C GLU A 26 20.12 13.31 -37.25
N LEU A 27 19.44 14.22 -36.54
CA LEU A 27 17.99 14.27 -36.43
C LEU A 27 17.47 15.56 -37.09
N ALA A 28 16.74 15.37 -38.20
CA ALA A 28 16.14 16.43 -38.99
C ALA A 28 14.98 17.13 -38.25
N GLU A 29 15.02 18.46 -38.22
CA GLU A 29 13.93 19.32 -37.76
C GLU A 29 12.82 19.48 -38.81
N PRO A 30 11.53 19.40 -38.44
CA PRO A 30 10.46 19.94 -39.28
C PRO A 30 10.14 21.38 -38.89
N LYS A 31 10.25 22.26 -39.88
CA LYS A 31 9.67 23.62 -39.87
C LYS A 31 8.16 23.52 -39.74
N ASN A 32 7.57 24.28 -38.82
CA ASN A 32 6.17 24.65 -38.92
C ASN A 32 5.99 26.15 -38.67
N GLN A 33 5.49 26.80 -39.72
CA GLN A 33 4.99 28.16 -39.71
C GLN A 33 3.55 28.18 -39.16
N ASP A 34 3.23 29.32 -38.55
CA ASP A 34 2.02 30.12 -38.84
C ASP A 34 1.02 30.34 -37.68
N LYS A 35 0.53 31.58 -37.71
CA LYS A 35 -0.70 32.16 -37.15
C LYS A 35 -0.75 32.64 -35.69
N GLY A 36 -1.08 33.93 -35.60
CA GLY A 36 -2.20 34.36 -34.75
C GLY A 36 -1.91 35.53 -33.83
N LYS A 37 -1.96 36.76 -34.37
CA LYS A 37 -1.90 38.01 -33.62
C LYS A 37 -3.34 38.49 -33.35
N ALA A 38 -3.76 38.54 -32.08
CA ALA A 38 -4.92 39.29 -31.59
C ALA A 38 -4.50 39.91 -30.24
N ARG A 39 -4.26 41.22 -30.14
CA ARG A 39 -5.20 42.34 -29.89
C ARG A 39 -6.02 42.16 -28.62
N GLU A 40 -5.50 42.71 -27.51
CA GLU A 40 -6.30 43.15 -26.38
C GLU A 40 -6.06 44.64 -26.11
N GLN A 41 -7.17 45.38 -26.14
CA GLN A 41 -7.36 46.68 -25.50
C GLN A 41 -7.83 46.32 -24.08
N GLY A 42 -7.19 46.76 -22.99
CA GLY A 42 -7.39 48.08 -22.41
C GLY A 42 -8.23 47.96 -21.12
N VAL A 43 -8.11 48.99 -20.28
CA VAL A 43 -9.05 49.39 -19.19
C VAL A 43 -8.62 49.07 -17.74
N SER A 44 -8.13 50.15 -17.12
CA SER A 44 -8.50 50.70 -15.80
C SER A 44 -7.86 50.14 -14.53
N SER A 45 -6.89 50.90 -14.03
CA SER A 45 -6.47 50.94 -12.63
C SER A 45 -7.52 51.67 -11.78
N VAL A 46 -7.98 51.05 -10.70
CA VAL A 46 -8.69 51.73 -9.62
C VAL A 46 -7.99 51.38 -8.31
N SER A 47 -7.45 52.40 -7.65
CA SER A 47 -6.91 52.35 -6.29
C SER A 47 -8.00 52.00 -5.27
N PRO A 48 -7.67 51.30 -4.17
CA PRO A 48 -8.46 51.37 -2.96
C PRO A 48 -7.86 52.37 -1.97
N HIS A 49 -8.73 53.28 -1.56
CA HIS A 49 -8.61 54.18 -0.42
C HIS A 49 -8.50 53.37 0.89
N GLU A 50 -7.56 53.75 1.75
CA GLU A 50 -7.62 53.47 3.18
C GLU A 50 -8.79 54.22 3.82
N PRO A 51 -9.37 53.64 4.89
CA PRO A 51 -9.68 54.47 6.04
C PRO A 51 -9.09 53.91 7.34
N GLU A 52 -8.35 54.79 7.99
CA GLU A 52 -8.06 54.77 9.41
C GLU A 52 -9.35 54.74 10.25
N GLY A 53 -9.29 54.09 11.41
CA GLY A 53 -10.10 54.53 12.55
C GLY A 53 -10.65 53.44 13.46
N SER A 54 -10.19 53.51 14.71
CA SER A 54 -10.97 53.29 15.94
C SER A 54 -10.91 51.89 16.59
N THR A 55 -9.92 51.75 17.48
CA THR A 55 -9.98 50.94 18.71
C THR A 55 -11.03 51.48 19.70
N PRO A 56 -11.83 50.58 20.30
CA PRO A 56 -12.15 50.62 21.72
C PRO A 56 -11.76 49.28 22.36
N GLU A 57 -10.91 49.29 23.38
CA GLU A 57 -11.28 49.43 24.79
C GLU A 57 -11.83 48.14 25.41
N ASN A 58 -11.13 47.70 26.46
CA ASN A 58 -11.25 46.44 27.17
C ASN A 58 -12.69 46.12 27.64
N ALA A 59 -13.17 44.93 27.28
CA ALA A 59 -14.25 44.24 27.99
C ALA A 59 -13.77 42.86 28.46
N PRO A 60 -14.11 42.43 29.70
CA PRO A 60 -13.68 41.16 30.24
C PRO A 60 -14.39 39.98 29.55
N VAL A 61 -13.60 39.02 29.11
CA VAL A 61 -14.02 37.75 28.51
C VAL A 61 -14.78 36.91 29.56
N PRO A 62 -16.03 36.48 29.32
CA PRO A 62 -16.69 35.51 30.17
C PRO A 62 -16.12 34.10 29.93
N GLU A 63 -15.81 33.38 31.01
CA GLU A 63 -15.44 31.97 30.97
C GLU A 63 -16.52 31.12 30.28
N PRO A 64 -16.18 30.29 29.28
CA PRO A 64 -17.13 29.36 28.70
C PRO A 64 -17.29 28.15 29.62
N THR A 65 -18.36 28.13 30.42
CA THR A 65 -18.89 26.92 31.04
C THR A 65 -19.65 26.13 29.96
N GLY A 66 -18.90 25.39 29.14
CA GLY A 66 -19.47 24.48 28.14
C GLY A 66 -19.79 23.10 28.73
N PRO A 67 -20.92 22.47 28.33
CA PRO A 67 -21.28 21.13 28.76
C PRO A 67 -20.32 20.09 28.18
N GLY A 68 -20.03 19.06 28.98
CA GLY A 68 -19.01 18.05 28.71
C GLY A 68 -19.12 17.39 27.34
N VAL A 69 -18.05 17.51 26.55
CA VAL A 69 -17.81 16.77 25.31
C VAL A 69 -17.46 15.32 25.66
N GLN A 70 -18.46 14.54 26.03
CA GLN A 70 -18.37 13.07 26.14
C GLN A 70 -19.14 12.47 24.96
N GLY A 71 -18.49 12.35 23.79
CA GLY A 71 -19.14 11.72 22.63
C GLY A 71 -18.24 11.40 21.44
N VAL A 72 -17.13 12.12 21.24
CA VAL A 72 -16.40 12.08 19.96
C VAL A 72 -15.36 10.93 19.89
N SER A 73 -14.93 10.41 21.05
CA SER A 73 -13.95 9.31 21.11
C SER A 73 -14.43 8.02 20.44
N ALA A 74 -15.74 7.77 20.39
CA ALA A 74 -16.30 6.57 19.77
C ALA A 74 -16.23 6.65 18.23
N SER A 75 -16.37 7.85 17.66
CA SER A 75 -16.40 8.07 16.20
C SER A 75 -15.03 7.78 15.55
N VAL A 76 -13.94 8.32 16.10
CA VAL A 76 -12.58 8.09 15.55
C VAL A 76 -12.15 6.62 15.67
N VAL A 77 -12.50 5.94 16.77
CA VAL A 77 -12.22 4.51 16.94
C VAL A 77 -13.05 3.66 15.98
N GLY A 78 -14.30 4.05 15.73
CA GLY A 78 -15.18 3.44 14.73
C GLY A 78 -14.63 3.62 13.31
N TYR A 79 -14.18 4.82 12.96
CA TYR A 79 -13.61 5.14 11.67
C TYR A 79 -12.30 4.39 11.41
N ILE A 80 -11.37 4.34 12.37
CA ILE A 80 -10.13 3.54 12.19
C ILE A 80 -10.47 2.04 12.07
N GLY A 81 -11.46 1.55 12.82
CA GLY A 81 -11.97 0.19 12.67
C GLY A 81 -12.59 -0.06 11.30
N HIS A 82 -13.20 0.95 10.69
CA HIS A 82 -13.73 0.89 9.34
C HIS A 82 -12.65 1.01 8.27
N MET A 83 -11.65 1.89 8.37
CA MET A 83 -10.51 1.88 7.45
C MET A 83 -9.85 0.50 7.39
N PHE A 84 -9.77 -0.20 8.53
CA PHE A 84 -9.33 -1.59 8.58
C PHE A 84 -10.25 -2.54 7.83
N LYS A 85 -11.56 -2.37 8.01
CA LYS A 85 -12.57 -3.15 7.32
C LYS A 85 -12.52 -2.85 5.82
N VAL A 86 -12.39 -1.60 5.38
CA VAL A 86 -12.22 -1.23 3.98
C VAL A 86 -10.87 -1.68 3.44
N LEU A 87 -9.77 -1.63 4.20
CA LEU A 87 -8.51 -2.24 3.76
C LEU A 87 -8.69 -3.75 3.51
N SER A 88 -9.32 -4.44 4.46
CA SER A 88 -9.58 -5.88 4.35
C SER A 88 -10.59 -6.20 3.24
N ASP A 89 -11.67 -5.42 3.15
CA ASP A 89 -12.78 -5.56 2.22
C ASP A 89 -12.40 -5.05 0.84
N SER A 90 -11.48 -4.10 0.69
CA SER A 90 -10.97 -3.60 -0.59
C SER A 90 -9.87 -4.52 -1.10
N ILE A 91 -9.08 -5.14 -0.21
CA ILE A 91 -8.26 -6.30 -0.58
C ILE A 91 -9.18 -7.44 -1.04
N TYR A 92 -10.23 -7.76 -0.27
CA TYR A 92 -11.23 -8.79 -0.57
C TYR A 92 -12.18 -8.45 -1.73
N ASN A 93 -12.40 -7.18 -2.05
CA ASN A 93 -13.26 -6.73 -3.15
C ASN A 93 -12.45 -6.51 -4.41
N LEU A 94 -11.17 -6.15 -4.35
CA LEU A 94 -10.25 -6.22 -5.50
C LEU A 94 -10.11 -7.68 -5.95
N ALA A 95 -9.96 -8.56 -4.96
CA ALA A 95 -10.08 -10.00 -5.03
C ALA A 95 -11.41 -10.48 -5.66
N ARG A 96 -12.54 -10.08 -5.08
CA ARG A 96 -13.89 -10.46 -5.52
C ARG A 96 -14.31 -9.84 -6.85
N THR A 97 -13.99 -8.59 -7.16
CA THR A 97 -14.29 -7.98 -8.47
C THR A 97 -13.44 -8.60 -9.56
N HIS A 98 -12.21 -9.00 -9.28
CA HIS A 98 -11.43 -9.79 -10.22
C HIS A 98 -12.06 -11.18 -10.44
N SER A 99 -12.51 -11.84 -9.37
CA SER A 99 -13.24 -13.13 -9.41
C SER A 99 -14.63 -13.03 -10.06
N GLN A 100 -15.37 -11.96 -9.84
CA GLN A 100 -16.69 -11.70 -10.42
C GLN A 100 -16.58 -11.28 -11.89
N ASN A 101 -15.54 -10.56 -12.28
CA ASN A 101 -15.24 -10.31 -13.69
C ASN A 101 -14.82 -11.61 -14.41
N GLN A 102 -14.15 -12.54 -13.72
CA GLN A 102 -13.87 -13.88 -14.26
C GLN A 102 -15.12 -14.77 -14.30
N SER A 103 -15.99 -14.70 -13.28
CA SER A 103 -17.27 -15.42 -13.24
C SER A 103 -18.22 -14.91 -14.32
N ALA A 104 -18.35 -13.60 -14.51
CA ALA A 104 -19.19 -13.02 -15.55
C ALA A 104 -18.68 -13.36 -16.96
N VAL A 105 -17.36 -13.43 -17.15
CA VAL A 105 -16.76 -13.90 -18.41
C VAL A 105 -16.96 -15.42 -18.59
N LEU A 106 -16.88 -16.21 -17.52
CA LEU A 106 -17.15 -17.66 -17.57
C LEU A 106 -18.64 -17.96 -17.80
N ASP A 107 -19.55 -17.20 -17.20
CA ASP A 107 -20.99 -17.30 -17.41
C ASP A 107 -21.34 -16.91 -18.85
N GLN A 108 -20.75 -15.83 -19.39
CA GLN A 108 -20.87 -15.47 -20.80
C GLN A 108 -20.29 -16.54 -21.73
N LEU A 109 -19.17 -17.19 -21.37
CA LEU A 109 -18.58 -18.28 -22.16
C LEU A 109 -19.41 -19.58 -22.09
N VAL A 110 -20.06 -19.86 -20.97
CA VAL A 110 -21.01 -20.96 -20.81
C VAL A 110 -22.26 -20.71 -21.63
N ASP A 111 -22.76 -19.47 -21.68
CA ASP A 111 -23.91 -19.11 -22.50
C ASP A 111 -23.59 -19.14 -24.01
N ILE A 112 -22.39 -18.69 -24.41
CA ILE A 112 -21.89 -18.84 -25.79
C ILE A 112 -21.75 -20.32 -26.16
N ARG A 113 -21.26 -21.16 -25.24
CA ARG A 113 -21.14 -22.61 -25.44
C ARG A 113 -22.52 -23.26 -25.59
N LYS A 114 -23.50 -22.91 -24.77
CA LYS A 114 -24.89 -23.40 -24.89
C LYS A 114 -25.54 -22.97 -26.20
N LEU A 115 -25.28 -21.75 -26.66
CA LEU A 115 -25.71 -21.27 -27.97
C LEU A 115 -25.12 -22.13 -29.11
N LEU A 116 -23.81 -22.39 -29.08
CA LEU A 116 -23.13 -23.24 -30.06
C LEU A 116 -23.57 -24.71 -30.00
N GLU A 117 -23.87 -25.23 -28.81
CA GLU A 117 -24.42 -26.58 -28.64
C GLU A 117 -25.89 -26.66 -29.08
N SER A 118 -26.68 -25.59 -28.90
CA SER A 118 -28.08 -25.52 -29.37
C SER A 118 -28.20 -25.45 -30.89
N GLU A 119 -27.29 -24.73 -31.57
CA GLU A 119 -27.20 -24.75 -33.04
C GLU A 119 -26.77 -26.12 -33.60
N HIS A 120 -26.19 -26.99 -32.75
CA HIS A 120 -25.82 -28.35 -33.10
C HIS A 120 -26.87 -29.41 -32.72
N ILE A 121 -27.91 -29.07 -31.95
CA ILE A 121 -28.88 -30.03 -31.37
C ILE A 121 -30.32 -29.88 -31.95
N ASP A 122 -30.57 -28.96 -32.87
CA ASP A 122 -31.79 -28.99 -33.71
C ASP A 122 -31.88 -30.20 -34.68
N ALA A 123 -31.07 -31.25 -34.44
CA ALA A 123 -31.22 -32.57 -35.01
C ALA A 123 -31.81 -33.63 -34.05
N ALA A 124 -32.06 -33.35 -32.76
CA ALA A 124 -32.61 -34.40 -31.87
C ALA A 124 -33.38 -33.88 -30.63
N ASP A 125 -34.70 -34.02 -30.71
CA ASP A 125 -35.61 -34.59 -29.69
C ASP A 125 -35.93 -33.81 -28.38
N ASN A 126 -37.03 -33.08 -28.45
CA ASN A 126 -38.23 -33.13 -27.60
C ASN A 126 -38.23 -34.05 -26.34
N THR A 127 -38.56 -33.51 -25.14
CA THR A 127 -39.73 -33.90 -24.29
C THR A 127 -39.65 -33.37 -22.82
N GLN A 128 -40.52 -32.40 -22.54
CA GLN A 128 -41.37 -32.08 -21.36
C GLN A 128 -41.25 -32.81 -19.98
N SER A 129 -41.13 -32.06 -18.87
CA SER A 129 -42.23 -31.78 -17.87
C SER A 129 -41.81 -31.50 -16.40
N GLN A 130 -42.40 -30.42 -15.83
CA GLN A 130 -42.93 -30.10 -14.46
C GLN A 130 -42.21 -30.49 -13.14
N GLU A 131 -41.88 -29.57 -12.21
CA GLU A 131 -42.72 -28.84 -11.19
C GLU A 131 -43.28 -29.77 -10.07
N GLN A 132 -43.18 -29.57 -8.73
CA GLN A 132 -43.29 -28.40 -7.82
C GLN A 132 -42.83 -28.75 -6.34
N PRO A 133 -42.89 -27.82 -5.34
CA PRO A 133 -42.09 -27.80 -4.09
C PRO A 133 -42.86 -28.09 -2.77
N VAL A 134 -42.13 -28.21 -1.64
CA VAL A 134 -42.68 -28.34 -0.26
C VAL A 134 -41.95 -27.44 0.76
N SER A 135 -42.76 -26.95 1.71
CA SER A 135 -42.70 -25.88 2.72
C SER A 135 -41.54 -25.75 3.74
N GLU A 136 -41.30 -24.50 4.15
CA GLU A 136 -40.51 -24.03 5.30
C GLU A 136 -41.32 -24.00 6.61
N GLU A 137 -40.68 -24.30 7.75
CA GLU A 137 -41.21 -24.09 9.11
C GLU A 137 -40.29 -23.16 9.92
N ASP A 138 -40.92 -22.17 10.58
CA ASP A 138 -40.33 -21.14 11.43
C ASP A 138 -40.02 -21.64 12.86
N GLY A 139 -38.86 -21.25 13.40
CA GLY A 139 -38.49 -21.49 14.80
C GLY A 139 -37.75 -20.31 15.42
N GLU A 140 -38.49 -19.46 16.16
CA GLU A 140 -37.98 -18.34 16.96
C GLU A 140 -37.20 -18.82 18.21
N GLY A 141 -35.94 -18.39 18.35
CA GLY A 141 -35.11 -18.59 19.54
C GLY A 141 -34.64 -17.26 20.14
N LYS A 142 -35.10 -16.95 21.36
CA LYS A 142 -34.68 -15.79 22.18
C LYS A 142 -33.20 -15.91 22.60
N ALA A 143 -32.42 -14.87 22.35
CA ALA A 143 -31.03 -14.75 22.81
C ALA A 143 -30.93 -14.02 24.15
N ASP A 144 -30.20 -14.63 25.07
CA ASP A 144 -29.88 -14.15 26.42
C ASP A 144 -28.75 -13.09 26.36
N GLU A 145 -28.99 -11.94 26.98
CA GLU A 145 -28.20 -10.71 26.89
C GLU A 145 -27.48 -10.43 28.21
N THR A 146 -26.50 -11.25 28.62
CA THR A 146 -25.61 -10.88 29.74
C THR A 146 -24.22 -11.50 29.65
N ASP A 147 -23.42 -11.10 28.66
CA ASP A 147 -21.96 -11.18 28.82
C ASP A 147 -21.27 -10.12 27.95
N LYS A 148 -20.84 -9.00 28.56
CA LYS A 148 -20.01 -7.99 27.88
C LYS A 148 -18.53 -8.31 28.18
N PRO A 149 -17.80 -9.00 27.28
CA PRO A 149 -16.41 -9.33 27.54
C PRO A 149 -15.56 -8.06 27.58
N LEU A 150 -14.88 -7.82 28.71
CA LEU A 150 -13.79 -6.84 28.80
C LEU A 150 -12.71 -7.19 27.77
N ARG A 151 -12.73 -6.50 26.63
CA ARG A 151 -11.72 -6.61 25.57
C ARG A 151 -10.39 -6.07 26.08
N ARG A 152 -9.50 -6.93 26.58
CA ARG A 152 -8.08 -6.59 26.70
C ARG A 152 -7.57 -6.21 25.31
N SER A 153 -7.12 -4.98 25.17
CA SER A 153 -6.59 -4.46 23.91
C SER A 153 -5.30 -5.19 23.57
N ASP A 154 -5.33 -5.93 22.46
CA ASP A 154 -4.18 -6.60 21.89
C ASP A 154 -3.05 -5.59 21.59
N PRO A 155 -1.83 -5.75 22.17
CA PRO A 155 -0.70 -4.85 21.96
C PRO A 155 -0.27 -4.75 20.48
N GLU A 156 -0.58 -5.76 19.67
CA GLU A 156 -0.23 -5.77 18.24
C GLU A 156 -1.25 -5.02 17.40
N ARG A 157 -2.53 -5.13 17.76
CA ARG A 157 -3.56 -4.22 17.23
C ARG A 157 -3.15 -2.79 17.53
N ALA A 158 -2.67 -2.49 18.74
CA ALA A 158 -2.19 -1.15 19.08
C ALA A 158 -1.01 -0.71 18.20
N THR A 159 -0.17 -1.63 17.75
CA THR A 159 1.00 -1.35 16.92
C THR A 159 0.66 -1.13 15.47
N PHE A 160 -0.15 -2.01 14.88
CA PHE A 160 -0.63 -1.75 13.53
C PHE A 160 -1.41 -0.44 13.49
N LEU A 161 -2.28 -0.20 14.49
CA LEU A 161 -2.95 1.09 14.65
C LEU A 161 -1.96 2.25 14.80
N LYS A 162 -0.78 2.05 15.40
CA LYS A 162 0.27 3.07 15.44
C LYS A 162 0.83 3.39 14.05
N TYR A 163 1.14 2.39 13.23
CA TYR A 163 1.62 2.62 11.85
C TYR A 163 0.54 3.24 10.98
N VAL A 164 -0.70 2.75 11.09
CA VAL A 164 -1.86 3.36 10.43
C VAL A 164 -1.99 4.81 10.86
N ARG A 165 -1.99 5.12 12.16
CA ARG A 165 -2.04 6.49 12.67
C ARG A 165 -0.86 7.33 12.19
N LEU A 166 0.37 6.80 12.20
CA LEU A 166 1.54 7.53 11.74
C LEU A 166 1.40 7.89 10.26
N HIS A 167 0.95 6.93 9.44
CA HIS A 167 0.71 7.16 8.02
C HIS A 167 -0.45 8.13 7.77
N THR A 168 -1.57 7.97 8.48
CA THR A 168 -2.71 8.92 8.46
C THR A 168 -2.26 10.33 8.79
N LYS A 169 -1.40 10.47 9.81
CA LYS A 169 -0.84 11.77 10.20
C LYS A 169 0.04 12.38 9.10
N THR A 170 0.87 11.58 8.45
CA THR A 170 1.66 12.02 7.30
C THR A 170 0.79 12.47 6.13
N LEU A 171 -0.24 11.69 5.78
CA LEU A 171 -1.14 12.01 4.67
C LEU A 171 -1.98 13.26 4.94
N LEU A 172 -2.54 13.39 6.14
CA LEU A 172 -3.30 14.57 6.55
C LEU A 172 -2.41 15.77 6.91
N ASN A 173 -1.08 15.63 6.82
CA ASN A 173 -0.11 16.64 7.23
C ASN A 173 -0.35 17.20 8.66
N ILE A 174 -0.67 16.33 9.61
CA ILE A 174 -0.91 16.68 11.02
C ILE A 174 0.13 16.03 11.94
N THR A 175 0.48 16.71 13.03
CA THR A 175 1.48 16.24 14.00
C THR A 175 0.88 15.30 15.06
N ASP A 176 -0.35 15.58 15.48
CA ASP A 176 -1.08 14.83 16.50
C ASP A 176 -2.49 14.44 16.01
N THR A 177 -2.96 13.28 16.44
CA THR A 177 -4.33 12.80 16.22
C THR A 177 -5.39 13.68 16.89
N ALA A 178 -5.03 14.47 17.91
CA ALA A 178 -5.93 15.47 18.49
C ALA A 178 -6.37 16.52 17.45
N TYR A 179 -5.53 16.78 16.44
CA TYR A 179 -5.86 17.67 15.34
C TYR A 179 -6.76 17.02 14.28
N LEU A 180 -7.11 15.73 14.37
CA LEU A 180 -8.06 15.11 13.42
C LEU A 180 -9.43 15.80 13.42
N LEU A 181 -9.83 16.37 14.57
CA LEU A 181 -11.09 17.12 14.68
C LEU A 181 -11.00 18.55 14.11
N ASN A 182 -9.77 19.08 13.99
CA ASN A 182 -9.50 20.44 13.52
C ASN A 182 -8.95 20.48 12.10
N ALA A 183 -8.43 19.36 11.60
CA ALA A 183 -8.14 19.18 10.19
C ALA A 183 -9.45 19.47 9.46
N GLN A 184 -9.42 20.34 8.46
CA GLN A 184 -10.55 20.63 7.58
C GLN A 184 -10.87 19.37 6.78
N CYS A 185 -11.50 18.43 7.46
CA CYS A 185 -11.86 17.09 7.04
C CYS A 185 -13.37 17.06 6.78
N THR A 186 -13.85 18.09 6.10
CA THR A 186 -15.26 18.29 5.75
C THR A 186 -15.31 18.75 4.32
N PHE A 187 -15.91 17.94 3.46
CA PHE A 187 -16.25 18.38 2.12
C PHE A 187 -17.53 19.19 2.21
N SER A 188 -17.62 20.27 1.43
CA SER A 188 -18.91 20.93 1.26
C SER A 188 -19.90 19.96 0.60
N ASP A 189 -21.20 20.18 0.80
CA ASP A 189 -22.21 19.37 0.11
C ASP A 189 -22.10 19.52 -1.41
N GLU A 190 -21.74 20.71 -1.90
CA GLU A 190 -21.47 21.00 -3.31
C GLU A 190 -20.28 20.17 -3.84
N GLU A 191 -19.18 20.10 -3.10
CA GLU A 191 -18.02 19.27 -3.47
C GLU A 191 -18.41 17.79 -3.51
N ALA A 192 -19.20 17.31 -2.56
CA ALA A 192 -19.63 15.93 -2.54
C ALA A 192 -20.64 15.57 -3.63
N GLU A 193 -21.48 16.51 -4.07
CA GLU A 193 -22.32 16.35 -5.24
C GLU A 193 -21.47 16.27 -6.52
N LEU A 194 -20.46 17.11 -6.67
CA LEU A 194 -19.52 17.04 -7.80
C LEU A 194 -18.80 15.68 -7.89
N TRP A 195 -18.58 15.03 -6.75
CA TRP A 195 -18.02 13.69 -6.69
C TRP A 195 -18.93 12.61 -7.28
N GLN A 196 -20.25 12.78 -7.20
CA GLN A 196 -21.22 11.84 -7.77
C GLN A 196 -21.33 11.97 -9.29
N VAL A 197 -21.11 13.18 -9.82
CA VAL A 197 -21.39 13.50 -11.24
C VAL A 197 -20.32 12.98 -12.22
N GLN A 198 -19.23 12.36 -11.74
CA GLN A 198 -18.10 11.91 -12.59
C GLN A 198 -17.62 12.98 -13.61
N SER A 199 -17.65 14.26 -13.19
CA SER A 199 -17.16 15.36 -14.01
C SER A 199 -15.63 15.30 -14.14
N PRO A 200 -15.03 15.69 -15.28
CA PRO A 200 -13.57 15.86 -15.39
C PRO A 200 -13.01 16.90 -14.39
N ASP A 201 -13.83 17.84 -13.94
CA ASP A 201 -13.46 18.86 -12.94
C ASP A 201 -13.65 18.40 -11.50
N ARG A 202 -13.98 17.11 -11.30
CA ARG A 202 -14.16 16.53 -9.97
C ARG A 202 -12.85 16.66 -9.18
N PRO A 203 -12.89 17.14 -7.92
CA PRO A 203 -11.71 17.12 -7.05
C PRO A 203 -11.20 15.68 -6.95
N SER A 204 -9.90 15.45 -7.14
CA SER A 204 -9.31 14.11 -6.92
C SER A 204 -8.63 14.06 -5.56
N ILE A 205 -8.84 12.98 -4.82
CA ILE A 205 -8.05 12.71 -3.63
C ILE A 205 -6.73 12.13 -4.12
N THR A 206 -5.61 12.69 -3.67
CA THR A 206 -4.27 12.16 -3.95
C THR A 206 -3.52 11.97 -2.64
N ALA A 207 -2.29 11.43 -2.68
CA ALA A 207 -1.47 11.31 -1.48
C ALA A 207 -1.02 12.71 -0.96
N GLU A 208 -0.88 13.68 -1.86
CA GLU A 208 -0.46 15.06 -1.57
C GLU A 208 -1.62 15.94 -1.10
N ASN A 209 -2.83 15.68 -1.60
CA ASN A 209 -4.07 16.32 -1.17
C ASN A 209 -5.00 15.30 -0.52
N PHE A 210 -4.46 14.53 0.43
CA PHE A 210 -5.24 13.49 1.10
C PHE A 210 -6.27 14.14 2.01
N GLN A 211 -7.54 13.85 1.73
CA GLN A 211 -8.67 14.37 2.47
C GLN A 211 -9.58 13.24 2.90
N LEU A 212 -10.30 13.48 3.99
CA LEU A 212 -11.19 12.51 4.59
C LEU A 212 -12.39 13.24 5.18
N ASP A 213 -13.60 12.76 4.93
CA ASP A 213 -14.82 13.35 5.51
C ASP A 213 -15.24 12.58 6.77
N LEU A 214 -14.97 13.15 7.94
CA LEU A 214 -15.36 12.53 9.21
C LEU A 214 -16.83 12.78 9.60
N THR A 215 -17.54 13.62 8.85
CA THR A 215 -18.96 13.94 9.08
C THR A 215 -19.90 13.02 8.32
N ARG A 216 -19.43 12.45 7.22
CA ARG A 216 -20.19 11.53 6.37
C ARG A 216 -20.08 10.09 6.84
N ASP A 217 -20.99 9.25 6.34
CA ASP A 217 -20.90 7.82 6.57
C ASP A 217 -19.57 7.29 6.02
N ARG A 218 -19.06 6.30 6.71
CA ARG A 218 -17.83 5.61 6.38
C ARG A 218 -17.87 4.97 4.98
N ASN A 219 -19.04 4.53 4.51
CA ASN A 219 -19.25 3.95 3.19
C ASN A 219 -19.61 5.03 2.14
N HIS A 220 -19.49 6.31 2.46
CA HIS A 220 -19.63 7.37 1.47
C HIS A 220 -18.49 7.26 0.44
N ILE A 221 -18.79 7.46 -0.84
CA ILE A 221 -17.85 7.26 -1.96
C ILE A 221 -16.48 7.94 -1.76
N ILE A 222 -16.48 9.17 -1.23
CA ILE A 222 -15.27 9.93 -0.90
C ILE A 222 -14.40 9.19 0.13
N ASN A 223 -15.02 8.67 1.18
CA ASN A 223 -14.32 7.96 2.26
C ASN A 223 -13.82 6.58 1.80
N GLU A 224 -14.56 5.91 0.93
CA GLU A 224 -14.09 4.67 0.29
C GLU A 224 -12.87 4.92 -0.60
N GLU A 225 -12.89 5.98 -1.41
CA GLU A 225 -11.76 6.35 -2.26
C GLU A 225 -10.54 6.79 -1.44
N ALA A 226 -10.74 7.59 -0.38
CA ALA A 226 -9.69 7.94 0.57
C ALA A 226 -9.09 6.69 1.22
N ALA A 227 -9.90 5.74 1.66
CA ALA A 227 -9.41 4.49 2.25
C ALA A 227 -8.63 3.63 1.24
N HIS A 228 -9.06 3.58 -0.01
CA HIS A 228 -8.35 2.90 -1.09
C HIS A 228 -6.99 3.57 -1.37
N LEU A 229 -6.94 4.89 -1.50
CA LEU A 229 -5.71 5.66 -1.70
C LEU A 229 -4.75 5.52 -0.52
N PHE A 230 -5.27 5.55 0.71
CA PHE A 230 -4.49 5.28 1.91
C PHE A 230 -3.82 3.90 1.82
N ALA A 231 -4.56 2.87 1.43
CA ALA A 231 -4.02 1.52 1.30
C ALA A 231 -2.90 1.45 0.25
N LEU A 232 -3.11 2.07 -0.91
CA LEU A 232 -2.14 2.13 -2.00
C LEU A 232 -0.86 2.87 -1.59
N ASP A 233 -0.97 4.06 -1.01
CA ASP A 233 0.19 4.84 -0.55
C ASP A 233 0.94 4.11 0.57
N PHE A 234 0.22 3.45 1.48
CA PHE A 234 0.83 2.66 2.55
C PHE A 234 1.69 1.51 2.01
N VAL A 235 1.17 0.75 1.05
CA VAL A 235 1.91 -0.34 0.39
C VAL A 235 3.08 0.21 -0.44
N ALA A 236 2.88 1.33 -1.13
CA ALA A 236 3.93 1.98 -1.90
C ALA A 236 5.11 2.42 -1.02
N LYS A 237 4.84 2.99 0.17
CA LYS A 237 5.88 3.34 1.14
C LYS A 237 6.62 2.11 1.67
N LEU A 238 5.90 1.03 2.00
CA LEU A 238 6.55 -0.23 2.39
C LEU A 238 7.49 -0.74 1.29
N PHE A 239 7.04 -0.75 0.03
CA PHE A 239 7.88 -1.14 -1.09
C PHE A 239 9.10 -0.23 -1.26
N LYS A 240 8.92 1.10 -1.13
CA LYS A 240 10.01 2.07 -1.20
C LYS A 240 11.10 1.78 -0.16
N GLU A 241 10.72 1.42 1.06
CA GLU A 241 11.67 1.05 2.11
C GLU A 241 12.49 -0.20 1.75
N HIS A 242 11.86 -1.22 1.14
CA HIS A 242 12.58 -2.41 0.66
C HIS A 242 13.56 -2.06 -0.44
N LEU A 243 13.13 -1.21 -1.38
CA LEU A 243 13.97 -0.77 -2.49
C LEU A 243 15.15 0.09 -1.99
N GLU A 244 14.94 0.93 -0.99
CA GLU A 244 15.99 1.75 -0.36
C GLU A 244 17.02 0.87 0.35
N VAL A 245 16.58 -0.09 1.15
CA VAL A 245 17.45 -1.08 1.79
C VAL A 245 18.23 -1.88 0.76
N ALA A 246 17.56 -2.39 -0.28
CA ALA A 246 18.23 -3.07 -1.37
C ALA A 246 19.23 -2.17 -2.09
N SER A 247 18.97 -0.88 -2.25
CA SER A 247 19.88 0.04 -2.94
C SER A 247 21.10 0.45 -2.11
N THR A 248 21.01 0.33 -0.78
CA THR A 248 22.04 0.80 0.17
C THR A 248 22.93 -0.31 0.70
N ALA A 249 22.39 -1.49 0.97
CA ALA A 249 23.16 -2.64 1.44
C ALA A 249 23.90 -3.33 0.28
N SER A 250 25.23 -3.34 0.33
CA SER A 250 26.13 -3.94 -0.67
C SER A 250 25.74 -5.37 -1.03
N ALA A 251 25.53 -6.22 -0.03
CA ALA A 251 25.16 -7.63 -0.15
C ALA A 251 23.90 -7.90 -1.02
N ILE A 252 22.97 -6.94 -1.09
CA ILE A 252 21.69 -7.09 -1.81
C ILE A 252 21.49 -6.06 -2.92
N LYS A 253 22.51 -5.24 -3.21
CA LYS A 253 22.45 -4.14 -4.17
C LYS A 253 22.11 -4.58 -5.58
N HIS A 254 22.64 -5.72 -5.99
CA HIS A 254 22.39 -6.30 -7.30
C HIS A 254 20.92 -6.76 -7.49
N HIS A 255 20.13 -6.84 -6.41
CA HIS A 255 18.70 -7.16 -6.47
C HIS A 255 17.77 -5.96 -6.66
N ALA A 256 18.26 -4.71 -6.53
CA ALA A 256 17.43 -3.53 -6.70
C ALA A 256 16.71 -3.46 -8.08
N PRO A 257 17.34 -3.84 -9.22
CA PRO A 257 16.65 -3.89 -10.52
C PRO A 257 15.49 -4.89 -10.56
N LEU A 258 15.62 -6.05 -9.91
CA LEU A 258 14.54 -7.04 -9.82
C LEU A 258 13.37 -6.48 -9.00
N LEU A 259 13.64 -5.94 -7.81
CA LEU A 259 12.63 -5.34 -6.95
C LEU A 259 11.89 -4.20 -7.66
N LYS A 260 12.62 -3.33 -8.38
CA LYS A 260 12.04 -2.24 -9.16
C LYS A 260 11.07 -2.72 -10.23
N LYS A 261 11.40 -3.80 -10.95
CA LYS A 261 10.49 -4.42 -11.95
C LYS A 261 9.27 -5.05 -11.29
N MET A 262 9.47 -5.69 -10.15
CA MET A 262 8.42 -6.39 -9.43
C MET A 262 7.39 -5.42 -8.82
N GLY A 263 7.85 -4.27 -8.32
CA GLY A 263 7.01 -3.22 -7.74
C GLY A 263 6.25 -3.68 -6.49
N THR A 264 5.18 -2.96 -6.16
CA THR A 264 4.30 -3.26 -5.00
C THR A 264 3.60 -4.61 -5.11
N LYS A 265 3.37 -5.10 -6.33
CA LYS A 265 2.77 -6.42 -6.62
C LYS A 265 3.61 -7.59 -6.08
N GLY A 266 4.90 -7.34 -5.86
CA GLY A 266 5.86 -8.28 -5.26
C GLY A 266 5.87 -8.33 -3.75
N ILE A 267 5.09 -7.50 -3.06
CA ILE A 267 5.07 -7.52 -1.59
C ILE A 267 4.09 -8.58 -1.09
N SER A 268 4.47 -9.31 -0.05
CA SER A 268 3.59 -10.30 0.60
C SER A 268 2.50 -9.60 1.40
N SER A 269 1.29 -10.14 1.34
CA SER A 269 0.22 -9.68 2.23
C SER A 269 0.38 -10.37 3.59
N ASN A 270 0.11 -9.64 4.67
CA ASN A 270 0.08 -10.23 6.01
C ASN A 270 -1.36 -10.45 6.41
N GLU A 271 -1.75 -11.71 6.61
CA GLU A 271 -3.06 -12.04 7.14
C GLU A 271 -3.01 -12.36 8.62
N SER A 272 -4.05 -11.95 9.34
CA SER A 272 -4.20 -12.35 10.74
C SER A 272 -4.43 -13.86 10.81
N ASN A 273 -3.59 -14.57 11.57
CA ASN A 273 -3.77 -16.00 11.77
C ASN A 273 -5.07 -16.25 12.57
N LYS A 274 -6.07 -16.88 11.93
CA LYS A 274 -7.37 -17.20 12.54
C LYS A 274 -7.31 -18.41 13.49
N SER A 275 -6.34 -19.30 13.32
CA SER A 275 -6.22 -20.58 14.05
C SER A 275 -5.47 -20.49 15.36
N ALA A 276 -4.73 -19.40 15.61
CA ALA A 276 -4.09 -19.19 16.91
C ALA A 276 -5.14 -19.25 18.04
N THR A 277 -4.87 -20.00 19.12
CA THR A 277 -5.78 -20.10 20.27
C THR A 277 -5.94 -18.74 20.94
N ARG A 278 -7.09 -18.42 21.54
CA ARG A 278 -7.37 -17.10 22.15
C ARG A 278 -6.27 -16.60 23.11
N ARG A 279 -5.46 -17.48 23.70
CA ARG A 279 -4.32 -17.12 24.57
C ARG A 279 -3.04 -16.74 23.82
N ASN A 280 -2.85 -17.21 22.58
CA ASN A 280 -1.68 -16.95 21.74
C ASN A 280 -2.01 -16.18 20.44
N LYS A 281 -3.26 -15.71 20.25
CA LYS A 281 -3.70 -14.95 19.06
C LYS A 281 -2.90 -13.69 18.77
N SER A 282 -2.25 -13.12 19.76
CA SER A 282 -1.73 -11.76 19.71
C SER A 282 -0.27 -11.68 19.28
N ARG A 283 0.26 -12.63 18.49
CA ARG A 283 1.69 -12.60 18.12
C ARG A 283 2.10 -12.99 16.71
N THR A 284 1.26 -13.65 15.94
CA THR A 284 1.74 -14.35 14.73
C THR A 284 0.87 -14.01 13.53
N PHE A 285 1.51 -13.42 12.52
CA PHE A 285 0.87 -13.16 11.23
C PHE A 285 1.33 -14.20 10.23
N ASP A 286 0.38 -14.74 9.49
CA ASP A 286 0.69 -15.67 8.41
C ASP A 286 1.14 -14.84 7.22
N ARG A 287 2.34 -15.13 6.69
CA ARG A 287 2.78 -14.55 5.43
C ARG A 287 1.98 -15.22 4.31
N VAL A 288 1.20 -14.45 3.57
CA VAL A 288 0.47 -14.95 2.40
C VAL A 288 1.25 -14.58 1.15
N THR A 289 1.66 -15.60 0.41
CA THR A 289 2.45 -15.47 -0.82
C THR A 289 1.53 -15.39 -2.03
N PRO A 290 1.83 -14.60 -3.06
CA PRO A 290 1.10 -14.71 -4.32
C PRO A 290 1.24 -16.10 -4.93
N THR A 291 0.15 -16.63 -5.49
CA THR A 291 0.19 -17.94 -6.18
C THR A 291 1.18 -18.00 -7.33
N TRP A 292 1.37 -16.87 -8.05
CA TRP A 292 2.30 -16.82 -9.18
C TRP A 292 3.77 -16.87 -8.76
N ARG A 293 4.11 -16.66 -7.49
CA ARG A 293 5.50 -16.44 -7.06
C ARG A 293 6.18 -17.76 -6.75
N SER A 294 7.36 -17.97 -7.33
CA SER A 294 8.16 -19.17 -7.03
C SER A 294 8.56 -19.27 -5.55
N SER A 295 8.83 -20.48 -5.09
CA SER A 295 9.35 -20.73 -3.74
C SER A 295 10.71 -20.04 -3.51
N GLN A 296 11.56 -19.99 -4.54
CA GLN A 296 12.87 -19.31 -4.48
C GLN A 296 12.73 -17.81 -4.27
N LEU A 297 11.90 -17.14 -5.09
CA LEU A 297 11.61 -15.71 -4.93
C LEU A 297 10.92 -15.42 -3.58
N THR A 298 10.06 -16.32 -3.11
CA THR A 298 9.44 -16.22 -1.78
C THR A 298 10.49 -16.23 -0.67
N ALA A 299 11.40 -17.21 -0.69
CA ALA A 299 12.47 -17.31 0.29
C ALA A 299 13.39 -16.07 0.26
N PHE A 300 13.72 -15.58 -0.94
CA PHE A 300 14.47 -14.33 -1.11
C PHE A 300 13.76 -13.14 -0.46
N MET A 301 12.47 -12.94 -0.73
CA MET A 301 11.70 -11.84 -0.15
C MET A 301 11.62 -11.91 1.38
N TRP A 302 11.64 -13.12 1.96
CA TRP A 302 11.68 -13.29 3.40
C TRP A 302 13.03 -12.92 4.01
N ARG A 303 14.15 -13.27 3.35
CA ARG A 303 15.47 -12.82 3.78
C ARG A 303 15.61 -11.31 3.64
N LEU A 304 15.03 -10.71 2.60
CA LEU A 304 15.01 -9.26 2.43
C LEU A 304 14.25 -8.56 3.57
N ASP A 305 13.10 -9.09 3.98
CA ASP A 305 12.34 -8.62 5.16
C ASP A 305 13.25 -8.58 6.42
N GLU A 306 14.08 -9.62 6.62
CA GLU A 306 15.01 -9.73 7.76
C GLU A 306 16.15 -8.69 7.68
N VAL A 307 16.70 -8.43 6.49
CA VAL A 307 17.70 -7.38 6.28
C VAL A 307 17.10 -6.00 6.56
N VAL A 308 15.87 -5.74 6.06
CA VAL A 308 15.14 -4.49 6.33
C VAL A 308 14.91 -4.32 7.84
N GLU A 309 14.57 -5.40 8.56
CA GLU A 309 14.43 -5.38 10.02
C GLU A 309 15.75 -5.01 10.71
N CYS A 310 16.84 -5.67 10.31
CA CYS A 310 18.16 -5.46 10.88
C CYS A 310 18.62 -4.01 10.70
N MET A 311 18.48 -3.45 9.48
CA MET A 311 18.88 -2.08 9.17
C MET A 311 18.02 -1.02 9.87
N LYS A 312 16.75 -1.33 10.14
CA LYS A 312 15.86 -0.45 10.93
C LYS A 312 15.97 -0.66 12.44
N GLY A 313 16.75 -1.65 12.86
CA GLY A 313 17.07 -1.89 14.26
C GLY A 313 17.71 -0.68 14.92
N PRO A 314 17.71 -0.62 16.27
CA PRO A 314 18.48 0.41 16.95
C PRO A 314 19.95 0.31 16.55
N GLU A 315 20.57 1.45 16.20
CA GLU A 315 22.01 1.51 15.98
C GLU A 315 22.76 0.94 17.20
N PHE A 316 23.90 0.30 16.93
CA PHE A 316 24.72 -0.30 17.98
C PHE A 316 25.01 0.68 19.12
N GLY A 317 24.83 0.23 20.37
CA GLY A 317 25.01 1.07 21.55
C GLY A 317 23.81 1.98 21.90
N LYS A 318 22.80 2.11 21.04
CA LYS A 318 21.56 2.79 21.39
C LYS A 318 20.57 1.80 21.98
N ARG A 319 19.94 2.17 23.10
CA ARG A 319 18.84 1.39 23.67
C ARG A 319 17.76 1.22 22.60
N LYS A 320 17.27 -0.02 22.42
CA LYS A 320 16.07 -0.28 21.61
C LYS A 320 15.00 0.72 22.02
N LYS A 321 14.62 1.62 21.10
CA LYS A 321 13.61 2.65 21.38
C LYS A 321 12.41 1.92 21.96
N ALA A 322 11.97 2.34 23.16
CA ALA A 322 10.81 1.77 23.82
C ALA A 322 9.63 1.92 22.86
N GLY A 323 9.27 0.81 22.24
CA GLY A 323 8.47 0.76 21.02
C GLY A 323 8.18 -0.69 20.67
N ASN A 324 7.16 -0.89 19.84
CA ASN A 324 6.71 -2.25 19.57
C ASN A 324 7.75 -3.02 18.79
N GLN A 325 7.96 -4.27 19.21
CA GLN A 325 8.80 -5.23 18.49
C GLN A 325 8.22 -5.46 17.09
N MET A 326 9.07 -5.82 16.13
CA MET A 326 8.60 -6.17 14.80
C MET A 326 7.65 -7.38 14.91
N ARG A 327 6.67 -7.47 14.00
CA ARG A 327 5.67 -8.53 14.01
C ARG A 327 6.39 -9.86 13.80
N ASN A 328 6.11 -10.86 14.63
CA ASN A 328 6.54 -12.21 14.33
C ASN A 328 5.69 -12.73 13.16
N ARG A 329 6.30 -12.82 11.98
CA ARG A 329 5.67 -13.30 10.76
C ARG A 329 6.07 -14.77 10.59
N ILE A 330 5.08 -15.66 10.60
CA ILE A 330 5.32 -17.10 10.43
C ILE A 330 5.13 -17.46 8.96
N PRO A 331 6.04 -18.25 8.37
CA PRO A 331 5.80 -18.92 7.09
C PRO A 331 4.46 -19.67 7.10
N SER A 332 3.63 -19.44 6.09
CA SER A 332 2.36 -20.14 5.93
C SER A 332 2.26 -20.67 4.51
N ASP A 333 1.58 -21.80 4.33
CA ASP A 333 1.27 -22.37 3.01
C ASP A 333 0.09 -21.67 2.33
N LYS A 334 -0.30 -20.49 2.84
CA LYS A 334 -1.44 -19.73 2.31
C LYS A 334 -0.96 -18.94 1.12
N THR A 335 -1.71 -19.08 0.03
CA THR A 335 -1.44 -18.34 -1.20
C THR A 335 -2.58 -17.36 -1.51
N ASN A 336 -2.25 -16.25 -2.15
CA ASN A 336 -3.21 -15.26 -2.66
C ASN A 336 -3.35 -15.44 -4.18
N PRO A 337 -4.47 -16.03 -4.67
CA PRO A 337 -4.69 -16.26 -6.10
C PRO A 337 -4.97 -14.99 -6.90
N GLU A 338 -5.37 -13.90 -6.24
CA GLU A 338 -5.78 -12.66 -6.91
C GLU A 338 -4.62 -11.68 -7.11
N ALA A 339 -3.46 -11.99 -6.54
CA ALA A 339 -2.26 -11.21 -6.73
C ALA A 339 -1.85 -11.20 -8.20
N VAL A 340 -1.79 -10.01 -8.80
CA VAL A 340 -1.43 -9.84 -10.21
C VAL A 340 0.08 -10.01 -10.40
N ALA A 341 0.48 -10.96 -11.26
CA ALA A 341 1.87 -11.20 -11.58
C ALA A 341 2.50 -10.00 -12.33
N PRO A 342 3.70 -9.53 -11.92
CA PRO A 342 4.44 -8.52 -12.66
C PRO A 342 4.90 -9.05 -14.01
N LYS A 343 5.01 -8.15 -15.01
CA LYS A 343 5.52 -8.48 -16.34
C LYS A 343 7.05 -8.33 -16.38
N GLY A 344 7.71 -9.06 -17.27
CA GLY A 344 9.13 -8.88 -17.53
C GLY A 344 10.07 -9.45 -16.48
N LEU A 345 9.60 -10.34 -15.61
CA LEU A 345 10.46 -11.02 -14.64
C LEU A 345 11.15 -12.25 -15.29
N PRO A 346 12.31 -12.65 -14.73
CA PRO A 346 12.95 -13.94 -15.00
C PRO A 346 12.01 -15.13 -14.80
N LYS A 347 12.17 -16.20 -15.58
CA LYS A 347 11.28 -17.37 -15.57
C LYS A 347 11.20 -18.02 -14.19
N ASN A 348 12.33 -18.19 -13.52
CA ASN A 348 12.41 -18.77 -12.17
C ASN A 348 11.83 -17.90 -11.04
N CYS A 349 11.33 -16.69 -11.34
CA CYS A 349 10.55 -15.89 -10.40
C CYS A 349 9.10 -16.35 -10.28
N TYR A 350 8.61 -17.10 -11.27
CA TYR A 350 7.24 -17.58 -11.31
C TYR A 350 7.14 -19.04 -10.85
N ASP A 351 6.05 -19.39 -10.19
CA ASP A 351 5.72 -20.76 -9.86
C ASP A 351 5.44 -21.58 -11.14
N GLU A 352 6.06 -22.76 -11.27
CA GLU A 352 6.04 -23.55 -12.49
C GLU A 352 4.65 -24.11 -12.80
N ASP A 353 3.94 -24.58 -11.76
CA ASP A 353 2.59 -25.11 -11.89
C ASP A 353 1.61 -24.01 -12.26
N TRP A 354 1.74 -22.84 -11.62
CA TRP A 354 0.95 -21.65 -11.98
C TRP A 354 1.19 -21.23 -13.43
N LEU A 355 2.45 -21.18 -13.88
CA LEU A 355 2.78 -20.86 -15.28
C LEU A 355 2.24 -21.91 -16.27
N ALA A 356 2.29 -23.19 -15.92
CA ALA A 356 1.77 -24.28 -16.75
C ALA A 356 0.25 -24.18 -16.91
N GLY A 357 -0.45 -23.68 -15.89
CA GLY A 357 -1.89 -23.42 -15.90
C GLY A 357 -2.33 -22.24 -16.78
N LEU A 358 -1.41 -21.36 -17.20
CA LEU A 358 -1.75 -20.19 -18.02
C LEU A 358 -1.90 -20.53 -19.51
N TYR A 359 -2.87 -19.87 -20.14
CA TYR A 359 -2.99 -19.86 -21.60
C TYR A 359 -1.75 -19.25 -22.26
N ARG A 360 -1.45 -19.67 -23.48
CA ARG A 360 -0.30 -19.18 -24.25
C ARG A 360 -0.28 -17.64 -24.36
N SER A 361 -1.43 -17.02 -24.64
CA SER A 361 -1.56 -15.56 -24.75
C SER A 361 -1.27 -14.84 -23.43
N GLN A 362 -1.66 -15.41 -22.28
CA GLN A 362 -1.36 -14.85 -20.96
C GLN A 362 0.14 -14.91 -20.65
N ARG A 363 0.80 -16.02 -21.00
CA ARG A 363 2.27 -16.15 -20.89
C ARG A 363 3.01 -15.15 -21.77
N GLU A 364 2.55 -14.95 -23.00
CA GLU A 364 3.09 -13.93 -23.91
C GLU A 364 2.89 -12.51 -23.33
N MET A 365 1.72 -12.21 -22.74
CA MET A 365 1.44 -10.92 -22.09
C MET A 365 2.31 -10.64 -20.85
N LEU A 366 2.81 -11.68 -20.18
CA LEU A 366 3.74 -11.54 -19.07
C LEU A 366 5.14 -11.13 -19.52
N ASN A 367 5.49 -11.32 -20.81
CA ASN A 367 6.81 -11.03 -21.35
C ASN A 367 7.93 -11.64 -20.49
N ILE A 368 7.77 -12.92 -20.13
CA ILE A 368 8.70 -13.65 -19.24
C ILE A 368 10.07 -13.69 -19.91
N ARG A 369 11.12 -13.43 -19.13
CA ARG A 369 12.49 -13.53 -19.62
C ARG A 369 12.99 -14.95 -19.45
N ASP A 370 13.57 -15.52 -20.50
CA ASP A 370 14.14 -16.86 -20.50
C ASP A 370 15.56 -16.89 -19.90
N GLU A 371 15.73 -16.13 -18.81
CA GLU A 371 16.95 -16.08 -17.99
C GLU A 371 16.56 -16.51 -16.57
N ASP A 372 17.45 -17.23 -15.90
CA ASP A 372 17.30 -17.55 -14.49
C ASP A 372 17.96 -16.46 -13.65
N TYR A 373 17.28 -16.06 -12.58
CA TYR A 373 17.77 -15.07 -11.64
C TYR A 373 18.41 -15.72 -10.43
N GLU A 374 19.62 -15.27 -10.06
CA GLU A 374 20.30 -15.74 -8.85
C GLU A 374 19.80 -14.98 -7.62
N PHE A 375 19.13 -15.69 -6.70
CA PHE A 375 18.57 -15.12 -5.46
C PHE A 375 19.57 -15.10 -4.28
N GLY A 376 20.85 -15.34 -4.54
CA GLY A 376 21.88 -15.39 -3.52
C GLY A 376 22.09 -14.01 -2.89
N ILE A 377 22.03 -13.95 -1.56
CA ILE A 377 22.53 -12.79 -0.81
C ILE A 377 23.96 -13.15 -0.44
N GLU A 378 24.94 -12.41 -0.95
CA GLU A 378 26.33 -12.59 -0.58
C GLU A 378 26.46 -12.26 0.91
N ASP A 379 26.54 -13.27 1.78
CA ASP A 379 26.77 -13.03 3.21
C ASP A 379 28.22 -12.58 3.34
N GLU A 380 28.43 -11.26 3.46
CA GLU A 380 29.76 -10.66 3.65
C GLU A 380 30.50 -11.24 4.87
N ARG A 381 29.80 -11.98 5.75
CA ARG A 381 30.35 -12.56 6.97
C ARG A 381 31.20 -13.81 6.76
N ASP A 382 31.02 -14.55 5.66
CA ASP A 382 31.75 -15.81 5.46
C ASP A 382 33.17 -15.59 4.87
N GLY A 383 33.49 -14.37 4.42
CA GLY A 383 34.78 -14.06 3.79
C GLY A 383 35.87 -13.50 4.71
N ALA A 384 35.52 -12.96 5.89
CA ALA A 384 36.45 -12.14 6.68
C ALA A 384 36.81 -12.70 8.08
N TYR A 385 36.10 -13.71 8.60
CA TYR A 385 36.33 -14.22 9.96
C TYR A 385 37.02 -15.58 10.06
N LEU A 386 37.25 -16.28 8.95
CA LEU A 386 37.98 -17.56 8.94
C LEU A 386 39.44 -17.44 8.46
N ALA A 387 39.92 -16.23 8.19
CA ALA A 387 41.33 -15.97 7.86
C ALA A 387 42.14 -15.44 9.06
N GLY A 388 41.62 -15.61 10.29
CA GLY A 388 42.32 -15.26 11.52
C GLY A 388 42.98 -16.48 12.15
N ASP A 389 44.27 -16.63 11.89
CA ASP A 389 45.26 -17.21 12.79
C ASP A 389 45.03 -18.66 13.27
N GLU A 390 45.15 -19.62 12.35
CA GLU A 390 45.90 -20.84 12.68
C GLU A 390 47.41 -20.48 12.66
N GLU A 391 47.86 -19.65 13.62
CA GLU A 391 49.27 -19.59 13.95
C GLU A 391 49.63 -20.96 14.53
N GLU A 392 50.27 -21.79 13.69
CA GLU A 392 50.98 -23.00 14.09
C GLU A 392 51.88 -22.67 15.28
N GLY A 393 51.47 -23.10 16.47
CA GLY A 393 52.33 -23.11 17.64
C GLY A 393 53.52 -24.03 17.35
N GLU A 394 54.65 -23.43 16.96
CA GLU A 394 55.94 -24.09 16.91
C GLU A 394 56.22 -24.73 18.27
N HIS A 395 56.25 -26.06 18.23
CA HIS A 395 56.62 -26.94 19.31
C HIS A 395 58.09 -26.69 19.65
N MET A 396 58.35 -26.04 20.79
CA MET A 396 59.68 -25.89 21.36
C MET A 396 60.01 -27.17 22.12
N GLU A 397 60.79 -28.07 21.51
CA GLU A 397 61.38 -29.24 22.17
C GLU A 397 62.64 -28.80 22.95
N ASP A 398 62.68 -29.13 24.24
CA ASP A 398 63.82 -28.97 25.18
C ASP A 398 64.78 -30.17 25.15
#